data_AF-A0A7C4IMX6-F1
#
_entry.id   AF-A0A7C4IMX6-F1
#
_cell.length_a   1.000
_cell.length_b   1.000
_cell.length_c   1.000
_cell.angle_alpha   90.00
_cell.angle_beta   90.00
_cell.angle_gamma   90.00
#
_symmetry.space_group_name_H-M   'P 1'
#
loop_
_entity.id
_entity.type
_entity.pdbx_description
1 polymer ?
#
loop_
_entity_poly.entity_id
_entity_poly.type
_entity_poly.pdbx_seq_one_letter_code
_entity_poly.pdbx_strand_id
1 'polypeptide(L)'
;KPPRLDSKDWTLYKNLPPQSVLIIDTLRACQSQDENDSRHMAFIMQRLKELRDSGFTIILLHHTVKSSDRIYKGSTCIFDLSDHVLGLHKVRKGSYQEADDEDDEGDYCYRFGTRDKTRFEPYHLFLEFDSDKKIFVQAQDPDTTTLEAIRELLCEKGPLNQSKIFAVVKEELGIKGKSKVVSLLRKGTNKYWSAEEIGKRVYYSQLSNCPPIYIEDNRTVPEKPVQTEKTVAHSDITQSLDKSQLSNCPGGSQTDETDDETTVLELLE
;
A
#
# COMPACT_ATOMS: atom_id res chain seq x y z
N LYS A 1 29.16 -6.91 -7.07
CA LYS A 1 27.88 -6.95 -7.83
C LYS A 1 26.90 -7.82 -7.05
N PRO A 2 25.62 -7.47 -6.96
CA PRO A 2 24.61 -8.30 -6.31
C PRO A 2 24.57 -9.70 -6.96
N PRO A 3 24.61 -10.80 -6.21
CA PRO A 3 24.55 -12.15 -6.76
C PRO A 3 23.16 -12.42 -7.35
N ARG A 4 23.06 -13.29 -8.36
CA ARG A 4 21.76 -13.71 -8.87
C ARG A 4 21.05 -14.58 -7.84
N LEU A 5 19.71 -14.55 -7.81
CA LEU A 5 18.89 -15.31 -6.87
C LEU A 5 18.99 -16.83 -7.08
N ASP A 6 19.36 -17.26 -8.28
CA ASP A 6 19.62 -18.67 -8.63
C ASP A 6 21.09 -19.09 -8.46
N SER A 7 21.97 -18.16 -8.08
CA SER A 7 23.38 -18.49 -7.81
C SER A 7 23.56 -19.05 -6.41
N LYS A 8 24.66 -19.76 -6.16
CA LYS A 8 25.00 -20.25 -4.81
C LYS A 8 25.24 -19.10 -3.82
N ASP A 9 25.72 -17.97 -4.31
CA ASP A 9 26.08 -16.81 -3.50
C ASP A 9 24.88 -15.96 -3.09
N TRP A 10 23.64 -16.33 -3.46
CA TRP A 10 22.42 -15.61 -3.08
C TRP A 10 22.28 -15.47 -1.54
N THR A 11 22.88 -16.39 -0.78
CA THR A 11 22.86 -16.33 0.70
C THR A 11 23.53 -15.07 1.25
N LEU A 12 24.37 -14.39 0.47
CA LEU A 12 24.96 -13.09 0.85
C LEU A 12 23.88 -12.03 1.14
N TYR A 13 22.70 -12.11 0.53
CA TYR A 13 21.58 -11.21 0.85
C TYR A 13 21.13 -11.34 2.31
N LYS A 14 21.29 -12.51 2.93
CA LYS A 14 20.92 -12.74 4.34
C LYS A 14 21.85 -12.02 5.32
N ASN A 15 23.02 -11.55 4.86
CA ASN A 15 23.98 -10.80 5.67
C ASN A 15 23.71 -9.28 5.66
N LEU A 16 22.71 -8.82 4.89
CA LEU A 16 22.32 -7.42 4.89
C LEU A 16 21.67 -7.05 6.23
N PRO A 17 21.67 -5.76 6.60
CA PRO A 17 21.07 -5.32 7.86
C PRO A 17 19.60 -5.77 7.95
N PRO A 18 19.16 -6.31 9.09
CA PRO A 18 17.78 -6.76 9.26
C PRO A 18 16.82 -5.59 9.05
N GLN A 19 15.59 -5.88 8.61
CA GLN A 19 14.55 -4.88 8.33
C GLN A 19 14.88 -3.90 7.20
N SER A 20 15.89 -4.20 6.36
CA SER A 20 16.18 -3.40 5.18
C SER A 20 15.11 -3.55 4.10
N VAL A 21 14.99 -2.53 3.26
CA VAL A 21 14.23 -2.59 2.00
C VAL A 21 15.16 -3.02 0.87
N LEU A 22 14.83 -4.11 0.20
CA LEU A 22 15.53 -4.63 -0.97
C LEU A 22 14.76 -4.24 -2.23
N ILE A 23 15.36 -3.39 -3.06
CA ILE A 23 14.82 -3.01 -4.37
C ILE A 23 15.56 -3.79 -5.45
N ILE A 24 14.82 -4.59 -6.22
CA ILE A 24 15.35 -5.43 -7.28
C ILE A 24 14.85 -4.89 -8.63
N ASP A 25 15.76 -4.30 -9.40
CA ASP A 25 15.52 -3.71 -10.71
C ASP A 25 16.37 -4.44 -11.78
N THR A 26 15.81 -5.34 -12.58
CA THR A 26 14.44 -5.93 -12.55
C THR A 26 14.50 -7.43 -12.22
N LEU A 27 13.33 -8.07 -12.05
CA LEU A 27 13.22 -9.53 -11.93
C LEU A 27 14.02 -10.24 -13.03
N ARG A 28 14.01 -9.74 -14.26
CA ARG A 28 14.75 -10.33 -15.37
C ARG A 28 16.26 -10.32 -15.15
N ALA A 29 16.78 -9.26 -14.56
CA ALA A 29 18.22 -9.08 -14.36
C ALA A 29 18.77 -9.86 -13.16
N CYS A 30 17.90 -10.22 -12.20
CA CYS A 30 18.34 -10.84 -10.94
C CYS A 30 18.42 -12.37 -10.97
N GLN A 31 18.13 -13.02 -12.10
CA GLN A 31 18.03 -14.48 -12.24
C GLN A 31 18.36 -14.93 -13.68
N SER A 32 18.60 -16.23 -13.92
CA SER A 32 19.02 -16.76 -15.23
C SER A 32 18.05 -17.77 -15.86
N GLN A 33 16.96 -18.08 -15.17
CA GLN A 33 15.94 -19.05 -15.53
C GLN A 33 14.88 -18.48 -16.48
N ASP A 34 14.05 -19.38 -17.01
CA ASP A 34 12.89 -19.02 -17.84
C ASP A 34 11.76 -18.45 -16.99
N GLU A 35 11.39 -17.19 -17.25
CA GLU A 35 10.31 -16.48 -16.57
C GLU A 35 8.92 -17.05 -16.87
N ASN A 36 8.76 -17.78 -17.99
CA ASN A 36 7.49 -18.39 -18.37
C ASN A 36 7.29 -19.78 -17.73
N ASP A 37 8.35 -20.42 -17.22
CA ASP A 37 8.23 -21.72 -16.53
C ASP A 37 7.91 -21.51 -15.04
N SER A 38 6.79 -22.10 -14.61
CA SER A 38 6.30 -21.96 -13.23
C SER A 38 7.20 -22.61 -12.19
N ARG A 39 7.94 -23.67 -12.52
CA ARG A 39 8.87 -24.33 -11.59
C ARG A 39 10.11 -23.47 -11.39
N HIS A 40 10.63 -22.89 -12.46
CA HIS A 40 11.74 -21.95 -12.40
C HIS A 40 11.38 -20.72 -11.56
N MET A 41 10.23 -20.10 -11.83
CA MET A 41 9.81 -18.92 -11.06
C MET A 41 9.40 -19.26 -9.63
N ALA A 42 8.82 -20.43 -9.37
CA ALA A 42 8.57 -20.88 -7.99
C ALA A 42 9.87 -20.93 -7.18
N PHE A 43 10.95 -21.45 -7.76
CA PHE A 43 12.26 -21.48 -7.10
C PHE A 43 12.79 -20.08 -6.78
N ILE A 44 12.76 -19.15 -7.75
CA ILE A 44 13.20 -17.77 -7.53
C ILE A 44 12.35 -17.07 -6.46
N MET A 45 11.03 -17.19 -6.55
CA MET A 45 10.10 -16.58 -5.59
C MET A 45 10.27 -17.18 -4.19
N GLN A 46 10.61 -18.46 -4.07
CA GLN A 46 10.91 -19.08 -2.77
C GLN A 46 12.13 -18.43 -2.10
N ARG A 47 13.17 -18.09 -2.87
CA ARG A 47 14.34 -17.35 -2.33
C ARG A 47 13.97 -15.98 -1.82
N LEU A 48 13.10 -15.26 -2.55
CA LEU A 48 12.58 -13.98 -2.10
C LEU A 48 11.74 -14.12 -0.83
N LYS A 49 10.91 -15.17 -0.72
CA LYS A 49 10.17 -15.47 0.50
C LYS A 49 11.08 -15.74 1.68
N GLU A 50 12.15 -16.51 1.51
CA GLU A 50 13.14 -16.73 2.57
C GLU A 50 13.76 -15.42 3.09
N LEU A 51 14.04 -14.47 2.19
CA LEU A 51 14.53 -13.14 2.57
C LEU A 51 13.43 -12.35 3.31
N ARG A 52 12.22 -12.31 2.79
CA ARG A 52 11.09 -11.66 3.46
C ARG A 52 10.86 -12.22 4.86
N ASP A 53 10.90 -13.54 5.01
CA ASP A 53 10.71 -14.23 6.29
C ASP A 53 11.88 -13.97 7.26
N SER A 54 13.04 -13.56 6.73
CA SER A 54 14.18 -13.05 7.53
C SER A 54 14.02 -11.57 7.92
N GLY A 55 12.89 -10.94 7.61
CA GLY A 55 12.53 -9.58 8.00
C GLY A 55 12.77 -8.51 6.92
N PHE A 56 13.16 -8.87 5.70
CA PHE A 56 13.34 -7.89 4.63
C PHE A 56 11.99 -7.45 4.02
N THR A 57 11.88 -6.18 3.65
CA THR A 57 10.82 -5.73 2.72
C THR A 57 11.37 -5.78 1.31
N ILE A 58 10.67 -6.41 0.38
CA ILE A 58 11.17 -6.63 -0.98
C ILE A 58 10.27 -5.91 -1.98
N ILE A 59 10.88 -5.05 -2.79
CA ILE A 59 10.25 -4.41 -3.94
C ILE A 59 10.89 -5.00 -5.19
N LEU A 60 10.09 -5.73 -5.96
CA LEU A 60 10.52 -6.39 -7.18
C LEU A 60 9.94 -5.67 -8.39
N LEU A 61 10.78 -5.07 -9.22
CA LEU A 61 10.34 -4.45 -10.46
C LEU A 61 10.21 -5.51 -11.56
N HIS A 62 9.02 -5.61 -12.13
CA HIS A 62 8.66 -6.57 -13.17
C HIS A 62 8.15 -5.81 -14.40
N HIS A 63 8.64 -6.18 -15.58
CA HIS A 63 8.22 -5.57 -16.85
C HIS A 63 6.91 -6.16 -17.39
N THR A 64 6.00 -5.29 -17.79
CA THR A 64 4.85 -5.63 -18.64
C THR A 64 5.32 -6.02 -20.05
N VAL A 65 4.42 -6.57 -20.87
CA VAL A 65 4.74 -6.78 -22.28
C VAL A 65 4.85 -5.43 -23.00
N LYS A 66 5.73 -5.33 -24.01
CA LYS A 66 5.99 -4.07 -24.71
C LYS A 66 4.76 -3.47 -25.39
N SER A 67 3.80 -4.30 -25.77
CA SER A 67 2.60 -3.88 -26.49
C SER A 67 1.48 -3.38 -25.59
N SER A 68 1.59 -3.60 -24.28
CA SER A 68 0.57 -3.17 -23.33
C SER A 68 1.06 -3.26 -21.89
N ASP A 69 0.98 -2.16 -21.17
CA ASP A 69 1.19 -2.14 -19.73
C ASP A 69 0.10 -2.92 -18.95
N ARG A 70 -0.97 -3.32 -19.65
CA ARG A 70 -2.10 -4.08 -19.12
C ARG A 70 -1.90 -5.59 -19.16
N ILE A 71 -0.95 -6.07 -19.95
CA ILE A 71 -0.71 -7.51 -20.05
C ILE A 71 0.54 -7.86 -19.24
N TYR A 72 0.29 -8.72 -18.26
CA TYR A 72 1.33 -9.32 -17.46
C TYR A 72 2.22 -10.25 -18.30
N LYS A 73 3.48 -10.35 -17.89
CA LYS A 73 4.49 -11.20 -18.55
C LYS A 73 5.01 -12.25 -17.58
N GLY A 74 5.25 -13.46 -18.06
CA GLY A 74 5.84 -14.54 -17.26
C GLY A 74 4.82 -15.48 -16.64
N SER A 75 5.29 -16.34 -15.74
CA SER A 75 4.49 -17.36 -15.07
C SER A 75 3.51 -16.74 -14.06
N THR A 76 2.30 -17.29 -13.97
CA THR A 76 1.30 -16.93 -12.95
C THR A 76 1.82 -17.13 -11.52
N CYS A 77 2.78 -18.02 -11.34
CA CYS A 77 3.43 -18.33 -10.06
C CYS A 77 3.99 -17.08 -9.35
N ILE A 78 4.47 -16.08 -10.12
CA ILE A 78 4.97 -14.83 -9.53
C ILE A 78 3.84 -14.08 -8.82
N PHE A 79 2.63 -14.03 -9.38
CA PHE A 79 1.46 -13.44 -8.72
C PHE A 79 1.01 -14.24 -7.51
N ASP A 80 0.92 -15.56 -7.66
CA ASP A 80 0.44 -16.46 -6.61
C ASP A 80 1.33 -16.39 -5.37
N LEU A 81 2.64 -16.21 -5.57
CA LEU A 81 3.63 -16.16 -4.51
C LEU A 81 3.93 -14.76 -4.00
N SER A 82 3.48 -13.69 -4.68
CA SER A 82 3.59 -12.31 -4.21
C SER A 82 2.53 -11.97 -3.16
N ASP A 83 2.85 -11.10 -2.21
CA ASP A 83 1.89 -10.61 -1.21
C ASP A 83 1.04 -9.45 -1.75
N HIS A 84 1.69 -8.53 -2.46
CA HIS A 84 1.06 -7.39 -3.11
C HIS A 84 1.51 -7.28 -4.56
N VAL A 85 0.57 -6.93 -5.42
CA VAL A 85 0.78 -6.72 -6.85
C VAL A 85 0.30 -5.31 -7.15
N LEU A 86 1.27 -4.41 -7.33
CA LEU A 86 1.03 -3.02 -7.64
C LEU A 86 1.27 -2.76 -9.12
N GLY A 87 0.46 -1.88 -9.71
CA GLY A 87 0.59 -1.45 -11.10
C GLY A 87 0.70 0.06 -11.19
N LEU A 88 1.43 0.54 -12.18
CA LEU A 88 1.50 1.92 -12.62
C LEU A 88 1.05 1.94 -14.10
N HIS A 89 0.00 2.69 -14.42
CA HIS A 89 -0.54 2.78 -15.80
C HIS A 89 -1.09 4.19 -16.07
N LYS A 90 -1.07 4.61 -17.33
CA LYS A 90 -1.62 5.90 -17.76
C LYS A 90 -3.16 5.89 -17.70
N VAL A 91 -3.73 6.98 -17.22
CA VAL A 91 -5.17 7.25 -17.18
C VAL A 91 -5.44 8.69 -17.59
N ARG A 92 -6.62 8.96 -18.14
CA ARG A 92 -7.05 10.32 -18.46
C ARG A 92 -7.19 11.14 -17.18
N LYS A 93 -6.66 12.36 -17.16
CA LYS A 93 -6.70 13.21 -15.97
C LYS A 93 -8.14 13.50 -15.54
N GLY A 94 -8.38 13.45 -14.23
CA GLY A 94 -9.73 13.59 -13.66
C GLY A 94 -10.68 12.43 -13.95
N SER A 95 -10.18 11.31 -14.46
CA SER A 95 -10.97 10.13 -14.79
C SER A 95 -10.29 8.84 -14.33
N TYR A 96 -11.08 7.78 -14.23
CA TYR A 96 -10.60 6.41 -14.06
C TYR A 96 -10.41 5.70 -15.40
N GLN A 97 -10.71 6.37 -16.52
CA GLN A 97 -10.55 5.82 -17.85
C GLN A 97 -9.07 5.71 -18.20
N GLU A 98 -8.68 4.53 -18.65
CA GLU A 98 -7.34 4.24 -19.15
C GLU A 98 -7.07 5.12 -20.37
N ALA A 99 -5.85 5.65 -20.45
CA ALA A 99 -5.36 6.25 -21.67
C ALA A 99 -4.78 5.13 -22.55
N ASP A 100 -4.92 5.26 -23.86
CA ASP A 100 -4.27 4.35 -24.79
C ASP A 100 -2.81 4.77 -24.96
N ASP A 101 -1.91 3.79 -25.10
CA ASP A 101 -0.46 4.02 -25.11
C ASP A 101 0.00 4.83 -26.34
N GLU A 102 -0.86 4.99 -27.35
CA GLU A 102 -0.64 5.76 -28.58
C GLU A 102 -1.08 7.23 -28.48
N ASP A 103 -1.87 7.60 -27.47
CA ASP A 103 -2.35 8.98 -27.23
C ASP A 103 -1.34 9.77 -26.37
N ASP A 104 -0.19 10.11 -26.94
CA ASP A 104 0.79 11.00 -26.27
C ASP A 104 0.37 12.49 -26.27
N GLU A 105 -0.70 12.85 -26.98
CA GLU A 105 -1.24 14.22 -27.06
C GLU A 105 -2.33 14.54 -26.01
N GLY A 106 -2.60 13.64 -25.07
CA GLY A 106 -3.63 13.81 -24.03
C GLY A 106 -3.13 14.39 -22.69
N ASP A 107 -4.03 15.03 -21.93
CA ASP A 107 -3.82 15.36 -20.51
C ASP A 107 -3.99 14.07 -19.68
N TYR A 108 -2.89 13.35 -19.46
CA TYR A 108 -2.85 12.09 -18.71
C TYR A 108 -2.16 12.24 -17.35
N CYS A 109 -2.53 11.36 -16.43
CA CYS A 109 -1.78 11.11 -15.21
C CYS A 109 -1.57 9.60 -15.04
N TYR A 110 -0.81 9.20 -14.03
CA TYR A 110 -0.55 7.80 -13.73
C TYR A 110 -1.37 7.34 -12.54
N ARG A 111 -2.09 6.22 -12.70
CA ARG A 111 -2.71 5.53 -11.57
C ARG A 111 -1.72 4.50 -11.03
N PHE A 112 -1.31 4.69 -9.78
CA PHE A 112 -0.48 3.76 -9.02
C PHE A 112 -1.30 3.09 -7.93
N GLY A 113 -1.27 1.77 -7.83
CA GLY A 113 -1.99 1.10 -6.76
C GLY A 113 -2.13 -0.40 -6.94
N THR A 114 -2.99 -1.00 -6.13
CA THR A 114 -3.37 -2.41 -6.26
C THR A 114 -3.93 -2.67 -7.65
N ARG A 115 -3.31 -3.63 -8.34
CA ARG A 115 -3.75 -4.09 -9.66
C ARG A 115 -4.59 -5.35 -9.54
N ASP A 116 -3.96 -6.46 -9.13
CA ASP A 116 -4.61 -7.78 -9.11
C ASP A 116 -4.75 -8.33 -7.69
N LYS A 117 -3.73 -8.15 -6.85
CA LYS A 117 -3.63 -8.84 -5.56
C LYS A 117 -3.09 -7.93 -4.46
N THR A 118 -3.68 -8.07 -3.29
CA THR A 118 -3.19 -7.47 -2.06
C THR A 118 -3.65 -8.29 -0.86
N ARG A 119 -2.86 -8.32 0.21
CA ARG A 119 -3.27 -8.85 1.53
C ARG A 119 -4.07 -7.84 2.37
N PHE A 120 -4.18 -6.59 1.91
CA PHE A 120 -4.84 -5.49 2.62
C PHE A 120 -6.02 -4.95 1.81
N GLU A 121 -6.60 -3.82 2.25
CA GLU A 121 -7.60 -3.12 1.45
C GLU A 121 -6.97 -2.57 0.16
N PRO A 122 -7.61 -2.76 -1.01
CA PRO A 122 -7.13 -2.18 -2.26
C PRO A 122 -7.00 -0.67 -2.15
N TYR A 123 -5.86 -0.16 -2.60
CA TYR A 123 -5.56 1.27 -2.58
C TYR A 123 -4.99 1.72 -3.91
N HIS A 124 -5.28 2.97 -4.29
CA HIS A 124 -4.67 3.60 -5.45
C HIS A 124 -4.53 5.10 -5.22
N LEU A 125 -3.59 5.68 -5.94
CA LEU A 125 -3.26 7.10 -5.95
C LEU A 125 -2.98 7.53 -7.38
N PHE A 126 -3.16 8.80 -7.66
CA PHE A 126 -2.90 9.40 -8.97
C PHE A 126 -1.61 10.23 -8.88
N LEU A 127 -0.75 10.11 -9.88
CA LEU A 127 0.56 10.73 -9.94
C LEU A 127 0.73 11.50 -11.25
N GLU A 128 1.40 12.64 -11.18
CA GLU A 128 1.99 13.32 -12.32
C GLU A 128 3.50 13.14 -12.29
N PHE A 129 4.14 13.01 -13.44
CA PHE A 129 5.59 12.92 -13.52
C PHE A 129 6.16 14.31 -13.83
N ASP A 130 6.84 14.91 -12.87
CA ASP A 130 7.57 16.16 -13.04
C ASP A 130 8.86 15.84 -13.82
N SER A 131 8.85 16.14 -15.12
CA SER A 131 9.95 15.83 -16.03
C SER A 131 11.24 16.59 -15.71
N ASP A 132 11.13 17.76 -15.07
CA ASP A 132 12.27 18.61 -14.76
C ASP A 132 12.97 18.08 -13.52
N LYS A 133 12.20 17.71 -12.49
CA LYS A 133 12.71 17.15 -11.24
C LYS A 133 12.96 15.65 -11.29
N LYS A 134 12.45 14.96 -12.31
CA LYS A 134 12.48 13.49 -12.44
C LYS A 134 11.85 12.77 -11.24
N ILE A 135 10.75 13.32 -10.72
CA ILE A 135 10.00 12.76 -9.58
C ILE A 135 8.53 12.63 -9.92
N PHE A 136 7.86 11.69 -9.26
CA PHE A 136 6.40 11.67 -9.23
C PHE A 136 5.87 12.60 -8.15
N VAL A 137 4.86 13.39 -8.50
CA VAL A 137 4.09 14.23 -7.57
C VAL A 137 2.65 13.75 -7.54
N GLN A 138 1.96 13.95 -6.42
CA GLN A 138 0.57 13.52 -6.28
C GLN A 138 -0.34 14.39 -7.16
N ALA A 139 -1.14 13.73 -8.02
CA ALA A 139 -2.14 14.37 -8.86
C ALA A 139 -3.49 14.47 -8.12
N GLN A 140 -4.39 15.29 -8.67
CA GLN A 140 -5.75 15.40 -8.16
C GLN A 140 -6.52 14.09 -8.36
N ASP A 141 -7.17 13.61 -7.32
CA ASP A 141 -8.03 12.44 -7.39
C ASP A 141 -9.30 12.77 -8.20
N PRO A 142 -9.74 11.91 -9.16
CA PRO A 142 -10.96 12.13 -9.94
C PRO A 142 -12.21 12.41 -9.12
N ASP A 143 -12.29 11.87 -7.90
CA ASP A 143 -13.45 12.06 -7.03
C ASP A 143 -13.39 13.39 -6.25
N THR A 144 -12.27 14.13 -6.28
CA THR A 144 -12.05 15.33 -5.45
C THR A 144 -13.20 16.34 -5.60
N THR A 145 -13.56 16.69 -6.85
CA THR A 145 -14.66 17.62 -7.14
C THR A 145 -16.00 17.12 -6.59
N THR A 146 -16.23 15.81 -6.67
CA THR A 146 -17.47 15.20 -6.14
C THR A 146 -17.48 15.22 -4.61
N LEU A 147 -16.35 14.94 -3.97
CA LEU A 147 -16.20 14.99 -2.51
C LEU A 147 -16.40 16.41 -1.98
N GLU A 148 -15.88 17.42 -2.68
CA GLU A 148 -16.08 18.82 -2.35
C GLU A 148 -17.55 19.25 -2.49
N ALA A 149 -18.23 18.82 -3.57
CA ALA A 149 -19.66 19.08 -3.73
C ALA A 149 -20.51 18.40 -2.64
N ILE A 150 -20.16 17.17 -2.22
CA ILE A 150 -20.83 16.51 -1.07
C ILE A 150 -20.59 17.28 0.23
N ARG A 151 -19.38 17.83 0.43
CA ARG A 151 -19.07 18.67 1.59
C ARG A 151 -19.96 19.92 1.61
N GLU A 152 -20.16 20.57 0.47
CA GLU A 152 -21.03 21.75 0.35
C GLU A 152 -22.48 21.42 0.71
N LEU A 153 -23.01 20.28 0.21
CA LEU A 153 -24.35 19.81 0.57
C LEU A 153 -24.52 19.55 2.07
N LEU A 154 -23.48 19.03 2.73
CA LEU A 154 -23.47 18.85 4.19
C LEU A 154 -23.36 20.17 4.96
N CYS A 155 -22.68 21.17 4.40
CA CYS A 155 -22.61 22.53 4.95
C CYS A 155 -24.01 23.17 4.95
N GLU A 156 -24.73 23.07 3.83
CA GLU A 156 -26.03 23.73 3.65
C GLU A 156 -27.16 23.03 4.42
N LYS A 157 -27.22 21.70 4.37
CA LYS A 157 -28.36 20.93 4.93
C LYS A 157 -28.11 20.40 6.34
N GLY A 158 -26.90 20.57 6.87
CA GLY A 158 -26.49 20.07 8.19
C GLY A 158 -26.31 18.56 8.23
N PRO A 159 -26.26 17.96 9.44
CA PRO A 159 -26.00 16.53 9.60
C PRO A 159 -27.07 15.65 8.94
N LEU A 160 -26.66 14.78 8.02
CA LEU A 160 -27.55 13.88 7.28
C LEU A 160 -27.21 12.42 7.55
N ASN A 161 -28.23 11.58 7.70
CA ASN A 161 -28.01 10.14 7.72
C ASN A 161 -27.77 9.59 6.30
N GLN A 162 -27.21 8.39 6.21
CA GLN A 162 -26.84 7.74 4.94
C GLN A 162 -27.96 7.69 3.88
N SER A 163 -29.22 7.47 4.29
CA SER A 163 -30.35 7.43 3.34
C SER A 163 -30.72 8.82 2.82
N LYS A 164 -30.65 9.85 3.67
CA LYS A 164 -30.95 11.24 3.30
C LYS A 164 -29.86 11.83 2.41
N ILE A 165 -28.58 11.64 2.77
CA ILE A 165 -27.47 12.10 1.93
C ILE A 165 -27.49 11.42 0.56
N PHE A 166 -27.84 10.13 0.49
CA PHE A 166 -28.02 9.45 -0.80
C PHE A 166 -29.11 10.09 -1.65
N ALA A 167 -30.27 10.44 -1.06
CA ALA A 167 -31.34 11.12 -1.80
C ALA A 167 -30.90 12.47 -2.34
N VAL A 168 -30.22 13.28 -1.50
CA VAL A 168 -29.70 14.60 -1.88
C VAL A 168 -28.64 14.49 -2.97
N VAL A 169 -27.65 13.61 -2.81
CA VAL A 169 -26.58 13.41 -3.80
C VAL A 169 -27.12 12.87 -5.13
N LYS A 170 -28.17 12.06 -5.09
CA LYS A 170 -28.85 11.57 -6.29
C LYS A 170 -29.56 12.70 -7.04
N GLU A 171 -30.20 13.61 -6.31
CA GLU A 171 -30.97 14.74 -6.87
C GLU A 171 -30.05 15.85 -7.39
N GLU A 172 -29.09 16.28 -6.58
CA GLU A 172 -28.24 17.46 -6.86
C GLU A 172 -27.01 17.12 -7.71
N LEU A 173 -26.38 15.95 -7.47
CA LEU A 173 -25.14 15.55 -8.17
C LEU A 173 -25.36 14.47 -9.24
N GLY A 174 -26.60 14.00 -9.42
CA GLY A 174 -26.95 13.00 -10.42
C GLY A 174 -26.36 11.60 -10.18
N ILE A 175 -25.79 11.32 -9.00
CA ILE A 175 -25.16 10.03 -8.69
C ILE A 175 -26.23 9.00 -8.30
N LYS A 176 -26.61 8.14 -9.26
CA LYS A 176 -27.71 7.18 -9.08
C LYS A 176 -27.36 5.96 -8.21
N GLY A 177 -26.07 5.59 -8.13
CA GLY A 177 -25.62 4.35 -7.49
C GLY A 177 -25.39 4.49 -5.99
N LYS A 178 -26.18 3.77 -5.17
CA LYS A 178 -26.02 3.78 -3.71
C LYS A 178 -24.63 3.32 -3.25
N SER A 179 -24.08 2.28 -3.88
CA SER A 179 -22.73 1.78 -3.58
C SER A 179 -21.65 2.83 -3.83
N LYS A 180 -21.74 3.57 -4.95
CA LYS A 180 -20.82 4.67 -5.29
C LYS A 180 -20.87 5.79 -4.25
N VAL A 181 -22.06 6.21 -3.84
CA VAL A 181 -22.21 7.22 -2.77
C VAL A 181 -21.61 6.73 -1.46
N VAL A 182 -21.84 5.47 -1.07
CA VAL A 182 -21.25 4.90 0.16
C VAL A 182 -19.72 4.86 0.10
N SER A 183 -19.16 4.49 -1.06
CA SER A 183 -17.71 4.51 -1.27
C SER A 183 -17.13 5.93 -1.14
N LEU A 184 -17.79 6.93 -1.73
CA LEU A 184 -17.41 8.33 -1.61
C LEU A 184 -17.51 8.83 -0.16
N LEU A 185 -18.60 8.48 0.55
CA LEU A 185 -18.78 8.80 1.96
C LEU A 185 -17.65 8.24 2.81
N ARG A 186 -17.30 6.97 2.60
CA ARG A 186 -16.16 6.34 3.29
C ARG A 186 -14.84 7.03 2.96
N LYS A 187 -14.61 7.38 1.69
CA LYS A 187 -13.39 8.06 1.22
C LYS A 187 -13.22 9.46 1.80
N GLY A 188 -14.32 10.19 1.99
CA GLY A 188 -14.28 11.55 2.54
C GLY A 188 -14.37 11.63 4.07
N THR A 189 -14.65 10.53 4.77
CA THR A 189 -14.65 10.49 6.24
C THR A 189 -13.27 10.88 6.78
N ASN A 190 -13.24 11.69 7.83
CA ASN A 190 -12.05 12.27 8.47
C ASN A 190 -11.26 13.28 7.61
N LYS A 191 -11.67 13.51 6.36
CA LYS A 191 -11.07 14.52 5.48
C LYS A 191 -12.02 15.70 5.20
N TYR A 192 -13.27 15.40 4.85
CA TYR A 192 -14.29 16.39 4.50
C TYR A 192 -15.45 16.41 5.51
N TRP A 193 -15.74 15.26 6.14
CA TRP A 193 -16.82 15.11 7.15
C TRP A 193 -16.45 14.10 8.23
N SER A 194 -17.11 14.21 9.38
CA SER A 194 -17.14 13.18 10.43
C SER A 194 -18.31 12.23 10.20
N ALA A 195 -18.18 11.00 10.68
CA ALA A 195 -19.25 10.01 10.71
C ALA A 195 -19.51 9.61 12.17
N GLU A 196 -20.73 9.87 12.65
CA GLU A 196 -21.14 9.58 14.03
C GLU A 196 -22.26 8.53 14.04
N GLU A 197 -22.12 7.53 14.90
CA GLU A 197 -23.13 6.51 15.10
C GLU A 197 -24.11 6.94 16.19
N ILE A 198 -25.35 7.23 15.78
CA ILE A 198 -26.45 7.57 16.70
C ILE A 198 -27.46 6.42 16.64
N GLY A 199 -27.37 5.51 17.62
CA GLY A 199 -28.15 4.28 17.66
C GLY A 199 -27.74 3.30 16.56
N LYS A 200 -28.67 2.93 15.67
CA LYS A 200 -28.41 2.03 14.53
C LYS A 200 -28.10 2.77 13.21
N ARG A 201 -27.86 4.08 13.27
CA ARG A 201 -27.74 4.94 12.07
C ARG A 201 -26.45 5.75 12.13
N VAL A 202 -25.79 5.84 10.98
CA VAL A 202 -24.61 6.70 10.78
C VAL A 202 -25.09 8.06 10.25
N TYR A 203 -24.66 9.13 10.91
CA TYR A 203 -24.86 10.51 10.51
C TYR A 203 -23.53 11.09 10.05
N TYR A 204 -23.58 11.82 8.94
CA TYR A 204 -22.44 12.52 8.36
C TYR A 204 -22.62 14.01 8.60
N SER A 205 -21.61 14.66 9.15
CA SER A 205 -21.57 16.10 9.39
C SER A 205 -20.27 16.66 8.87
N GLN A 206 -20.31 17.85 8.26
CA GLN A 206 -19.10 18.51 7.79
C GLN A 206 -18.08 18.60 8.92
N LEU A 207 -16.81 18.29 8.60
CA LEU A 207 -15.72 18.54 9.53
C LEU A 207 -15.63 20.06 9.65
N SER A 208 -15.93 20.61 10.83
CA SER A 208 -15.64 22.01 11.10
C SER A 208 -14.16 22.24 10.76
N ASN A 209 -13.86 23.30 9.99
CA ASN A 209 -12.49 23.63 9.61
C ASN A 209 -11.63 23.67 10.89
N CYS A 210 -10.94 22.58 11.17
CA CYS A 210 -9.97 22.55 12.23
C CYS A 210 -8.81 23.41 11.71
N PRO A 211 -8.33 24.41 12.47
CA PRO A 211 -7.14 25.14 12.08
C PRO A 211 -6.03 24.12 11.79
N PRO A 212 -5.20 24.33 10.76
CA PRO A 212 -4.26 23.33 10.32
C PRO A 212 -3.27 23.04 11.45
N ILE A 213 -3.39 21.88 12.10
CA ILE A 213 -2.51 21.47 13.21
C ILE A 213 -1.10 21.11 12.69
N TYR A 214 -0.92 21.03 11.36
CA TYR A 214 0.37 20.73 10.74
C TYR A 214 0.70 21.73 9.62
N ILE A 215 1.19 22.92 10.00
CA ILE A 215 2.08 23.73 9.16
C ILE A 215 3.25 24.22 10.00
N GLU A 216 3.90 23.33 10.76
CA GLU A 216 5.31 23.52 11.13
C GLU A 216 5.97 22.14 11.09
N ASP A 217 6.80 21.96 10.07
CA ASP A 217 7.75 20.87 10.02
C ASP A 217 8.73 21.06 11.19
N ASN A 218 8.64 20.22 12.22
CA ASN A 218 9.58 20.21 13.36
C ASN A 218 11.01 19.77 12.96
N ARG A 219 11.35 19.80 11.67
CA ARG A 219 12.68 19.50 11.14
C ARG A 219 13.38 20.73 10.59
N THR A 220 13.45 21.81 11.36
CA THR A 220 14.57 22.77 11.27
C THR A 220 14.54 23.74 12.45
N VAL A 221 14.90 23.25 13.64
CA VAL A 221 15.54 24.14 14.61
C VAL A 221 17.03 24.11 14.28
N PRO A 222 17.63 25.20 13.77
CA PRO A 222 19.08 25.27 13.72
C PRO A 222 19.58 25.28 15.16
N GLU A 223 20.28 24.22 15.55
CA GLU A 223 21.02 24.18 16.81
C GLU A 223 21.92 25.42 16.89
N LYS A 224 21.61 26.32 17.81
CA LYS A 224 22.54 27.37 18.20
C LYS A 224 23.77 26.69 18.84
N PRO A 225 24.99 27.13 18.53
CA PRO A 225 26.18 26.56 19.12
C PRO A 225 26.17 26.85 20.63
N VAL A 226 26.09 25.79 21.43
CA VAL A 226 26.29 25.86 22.87
C VAL A 226 27.75 26.20 23.12
N GLN A 227 27.99 27.38 23.69
CA GLN A 227 29.29 27.77 24.20
C GLN A 227 29.61 26.91 25.43
N THR A 228 30.68 26.13 25.33
CA THR A 228 31.21 25.35 26.43
C THR A 228 31.99 26.27 27.38
N GLU A 229 31.39 26.63 28.51
CA GLU A 229 32.15 27.04 29.69
C GLU A 229 32.16 25.92 30.72
N LYS A 230 33.38 25.63 31.18
CA LYS A 230 33.74 24.64 32.20
C LYS A 230 33.11 25.04 33.54
N THR A 231 32.75 24.06 34.40
CA THR A 231 33.39 23.80 35.71
C THR A 231 32.75 22.60 36.44
N VAL A 232 33.54 21.53 36.56
CA VAL A 232 33.74 20.56 37.68
C VAL A 232 32.69 20.47 38.82
N ALA A 233 32.17 19.26 39.09
CA ALA A 233 32.45 18.45 40.29
C ALA A 233 31.68 17.10 40.33
N HIS A 234 32.37 16.07 40.84
CA HIS A 234 32.00 14.66 41.03
C HIS A 234 30.70 14.40 41.84
N SER A 235 30.00 13.31 41.51
CA SER A 235 29.86 12.17 42.43
C SER A 235 29.31 10.92 41.72
N ASP A 236 30.05 9.83 41.83
CA ASP A 236 29.69 8.48 41.40
C ASP A 236 28.64 7.88 42.34
N ILE A 237 27.50 7.46 41.78
CA ILE A 237 26.64 6.44 42.40
C ILE A 237 26.22 5.46 41.31
N THR A 238 26.87 4.32 41.29
CA THR A 238 26.45 3.10 40.60
C THR A 238 25.31 2.45 41.38
N GLN A 239 24.17 2.22 40.73
CA GLN A 239 23.18 1.24 41.17
C GLN A 239 22.81 0.33 40.01
N SER A 240 23.27 -0.92 40.11
CA SER A 240 22.79 -2.05 39.32
C SER A 240 21.42 -2.49 39.85
N LEU A 241 20.45 -2.69 38.96
CA LEU A 241 19.24 -3.44 39.30
C LEU A 241 19.01 -4.57 38.28
N ASP A 242 19.09 -5.75 38.87
CA ASP A 242 18.84 -7.10 38.40
C ASP A 242 17.40 -7.27 37.87
N LYS A 243 17.24 -8.00 36.76
CA LYS A 243 15.94 -8.43 36.21
C LYS A 243 15.92 -9.95 36.01
N SER A 244 16.31 -10.69 37.04
CA SER A 244 15.70 -11.99 37.27
C SER A 244 14.22 -11.77 37.62
N GLN A 245 13.32 -12.35 36.82
CA GLN A 245 11.86 -12.56 36.99
C GLN A 245 11.12 -12.13 35.71
N LEU A 246 10.85 -13.11 34.85
CA LEU A 246 9.55 -13.38 34.22
C LEU A 246 9.72 -14.54 33.23
N SER A 247 9.77 -15.73 33.81
CA SER A 247 9.62 -17.03 33.16
C SER A 247 8.20 -17.52 33.44
N ASN A 248 7.46 -17.90 32.39
CA ASN A 248 6.56 -19.06 32.28
C ASN A 248 5.41 -18.82 31.29
N CYS A 249 5.55 -19.41 30.10
CA CYS A 249 4.44 -19.71 29.19
C CYS A 249 3.99 -21.17 29.42
N PRO A 250 2.70 -21.49 29.52
CA PRO A 250 2.24 -22.88 29.50
C PRO A 250 2.07 -23.40 28.06
N GLY A 251 2.48 -24.66 27.84
CA GLY A 251 2.27 -25.47 26.64
C GLY A 251 0.77 -25.68 26.33
N GLY A 252 0.36 -26.02 25.12
CA GLY A 252 0.93 -27.05 24.24
C GLY A 252 0.09 -28.32 24.41
N SER A 253 -1.08 -28.36 23.77
CA SER A 253 -1.96 -29.54 23.71
C SER A 253 -1.98 -30.08 22.28
N GLN A 254 -1.39 -31.25 22.10
CA GLN A 254 -1.54 -32.14 20.96
C GLN A 254 -2.94 -32.77 20.94
N THR A 255 -3.47 -33.00 19.74
CA THR A 255 -4.35 -34.14 19.46
C THR A 255 -3.98 -34.69 18.10
N ASP A 256 -3.61 -35.98 18.10
CA ASP A 256 -3.34 -36.83 16.95
C ASP A 256 -4.64 -37.36 16.31
N GLU A 257 -4.47 -37.94 15.12
CA GLU A 257 -5.29 -38.95 14.43
C GLU A 257 -6.62 -38.52 13.76
N THR A 258 -6.64 -38.55 12.42
CA THR A 258 -7.29 -39.65 11.68
C THR A 258 -6.90 -39.62 10.19
N ASP A 259 -6.40 -40.75 9.71
CA ASP A 259 -6.35 -41.15 8.31
C ASP A 259 -7.76 -41.21 7.72
N ASP A 260 -7.92 -40.80 6.46
CA ASP A 260 -8.75 -41.58 5.53
C ASP A 260 -8.39 -41.25 4.07
N GLU A 261 -8.09 -42.31 3.34
CA GLU A 261 -7.84 -42.35 1.91
C GLU A 261 -9.07 -41.81 1.16
N THR A 262 -8.87 -41.03 0.10
CA THR A 262 -9.92 -40.87 -0.92
C THR A 262 -9.34 -40.95 -2.31
N THR A 263 -9.83 -41.97 -2.98
CA THR A 263 -9.50 -42.52 -4.29
C THR A 263 -9.79 -41.54 -5.41
N VAL A 264 -8.89 -41.54 -6.40
CA VAL A 264 -9.02 -40.90 -7.71
C VAL A 264 -10.18 -41.54 -8.48
N LEU A 265 -11.10 -40.72 -9.01
CA LEU A 265 -12.01 -41.13 -10.08
C LEU A 265 -12.00 -40.07 -11.19
N GLU A 266 -11.38 -40.46 -12.31
CA GLU A 266 -11.52 -39.83 -13.62
C GLU A 266 -12.99 -39.85 -14.06
N LEU A 267 -13.47 -38.74 -14.61
CA LEU A 267 -14.61 -38.73 -15.52
C LEU A 267 -14.31 -37.72 -16.64
N LEU A 268 -13.98 -38.29 -17.80
CA LEU A 268 -14.01 -37.67 -19.10
C LEU A 268 -15.48 -37.49 -19.52
N GLU A 269 -15.85 -36.27 -19.89
CA GLU A 269 -16.77 -35.94 -21.00
C GLU A 269 -16.43 -34.54 -21.52
#